data_AF-A0A914MEW0-F1
#
_entry.id   AF-A0A914MEW0-F1
#
_cell.length_a   1.000
_cell.length_b   1.000
_cell.length_c   1.000
_cell.angle_alpha   90.00
_cell.angle_beta   90.00
_cell.angle_gamma   90.00
#
_symmetry.space_group_name_H-M   'P 1'
#
loop_
_entity.id
_entity.type
_entity.pdbx_description
1 polymer ?
#
loop_
_entity_poly.entity_id
_entity_poly.type
_entity_poly.pdbx_seq_one_letter_code
_entity_poly.pdbx_strand_id
1 'polypeptide(L)'
;MQRIKQCKVCGAKEKVCFHYGVCTCRACGAFFRRYIENDEECKYKCKCSKENKDGKSETNLTKCKKCRLDKCLSVGMRKSGSLR
;
A
#
# COMPACT_ATOMS: atom_id res chain seq x y z
N MET A 1 -15.07 -15.74 -16.92
CA MET A 1 -15.02 -15.02 -15.61
C MET A 1 -13.72 -14.24 -15.51
N GLN A 2 -13.71 -12.95 -15.87
CA GLN A 2 -12.51 -12.13 -15.63
C GLN A 2 -12.42 -11.85 -14.13
N ARG A 3 -11.46 -12.47 -13.43
CA ARG A 3 -11.14 -12.10 -12.04
C ARG A 3 -10.60 -10.67 -12.06
N ILE A 4 -11.47 -9.69 -11.80
CA ILE A 4 -11.07 -8.31 -11.53
C ILE A 4 -10.15 -8.35 -10.30
N LYS A 5 -8.83 -8.33 -10.52
CA LYS A 5 -7.85 -8.24 -9.45
C LYS A 5 -7.80 -6.78 -9.02
N GLN A 6 -8.40 -6.46 -7.88
CA GLN A 6 -8.32 -5.13 -7.28
C GLN A 6 -7.03 -4.98 -6.48
N CYS A 7 -6.48 -3.77 -6.42
CA CYS A 7 -5.36 -3.45 -5.56
C CYS A 7 -5.73 -3.69 -4.10
N LYS A 8 -5.00 -4.53 -3.37
CA LYS A 8 -5.30 -4.80 -1.95
C LYS A 8 -5.07 -3.61 -1.01
N VAL A 9 -4.35 -2.58 -1.47
CA VAL A 9 -4.01 -1.38 -0.68
C VAL A 9 -5.03 -0.27 -0.87
N CYS A 10 -5.34 0.10 -2.12
CA CYS A 10 -6.24 1.22 -2.44
C CYS A 10 -7.47 0.82 -3.25
N GLY A 11 -7.67 -0.49 -3.51
CA GLY A 11 -8.83 -1.06 -4.20
C GLY A 11 -9.05 -0.67 -5.67
N ALA A 12 -8.15 0.15 -6.23
CA ALA A 12 -8.08 0.45 -7.66
C ALA A 12 -8.16 -0.83 -8.50
N LYS A 13 -9.05 -0.81 -9.50
CA LYS A 13 -9.30 -1.95 -10.41
C LYS A 13 -8.40 -1.92 -11.65
N GLU A 14 -7.84 -0.76 -11.96
CA GLU A 14 -7.00 -0.56 -13.13
C GLU A 14 -5.51 -0.74 -12.81
N LYS A 15 -4.77 -1.23 -13.82
CA LYS A 15 -3.29 -1.35 -13.78
C LYS A 15 -2.80 -2.14 -12.57
N VAL A 16 -3.52 -3.21 -12.22
CA VAL A 16 -3.20 -4.11 -11.11
C VAL A 16 -2.36 -5.28 -11.61
N CYS A 17 -1.22 -5.49 -10.97
CA CYS A 17 -0.38 -6.66 -11.16
C CYS A 17 0.27 -7.07 -9.83
N PHE A 18 1.13 -8.08 -9.84
CA PHE A 18 1.83 -8.53 -8.64
C PHE A 18 3.06 -7.66 -8.40
N HIS A 19 3.09 -6.97 -7.26
CA HIS A 19 4.26 -6.25 -6.78
C HIS A 19 4.54 -6.64 -5.33
N TYR A 20 5.80 -6.90 -5.00
CA TYR A 20 6.24 -7.15 -3.61
C TYR A 20 5.45 -8.26 -2.89
N GLY A 21 5.02 -9.28 -3.64
CA GLY A 21 4.25 -10.42 -3.12
C GLY A 21 2.74 -10.24 -3.05
N VAL A 22 2.18 -9.11 -3.50
CA VAL A 22 0.74 -8.81 -3.40
C VAL A 22 0.19 -8.20 -4.70
N CYS A 23 -1.08 -8.51 -5.03
CA CYS A 23 -1.83 -7.81 -6.08
C CYS A 23 -2.03 -6.34 -5.71
N THR A 24 -1.33 -5.45 -6.40
CA THR A 24 -1.39 -4.01 -6.17
C THR A 24 -1.37 -3.24 -7.49
N CYS A 25 -1.87 -2.01 -7.48
CA CYS A 25 -1.76 -1.14 -8.65
C CYS A 25 -0.34 -0.57 -8.78
N ARG A 26 0.03 -0.16 -9.99
CA ARG A 26 1.34 0.46 -10.28
C ARG A 26 1.70 1.60 -9.32
N ALA A 27 0.71 2.40 -8.89
CA ALA A 27 0.94 3.51 -7.97
C ALA A 27 1.35 3.04 -6.56
N CYS A 28 0.68 2.01 -6.02
CA CYS A 28 1.03 1.41 -4.73
C CYS A 28 2.38 0.68 -4.79
N GLY A 29 2.66 -0.02 -5.90
CA GLY A 29 3.97 -0.63 -6.14
C GLY A 29 5.09 0.42 -6.13
N ALA A 30 4.93 1.52 -6.89
CA ALA A 30 5.93 2.59 -6.94
C ALA A 30 6.09 3.32 -5.59
N PHE A 31 5.00 3.51 -4.84
CA PHE A 31 5.04 4.07 -3.49
C PHE A 31 5.86 3.19 -2.54
N PHE A 32 5.59 1.89 -2.52
CA PHE A 32 6.30 0.94 -1.66
C PHE A 32 7.76 0.75 -2.07
N ARG A 33 8.08 0.86 -3.37
CA ARG A 33 9.46 0.89 -3.86
C ARG A 33 10.26 2.05 -3.26
N ARG A 34 9.74 3.27 -3.37
CA ARG A 34 10.40 4.49 -2.85
C ARG A 34 10.61 4.41 -1.34
N TYR A 35 9.64 3.83 -0.64
CA TYR A 35 9.74 3.57 0.78
C TYR A 35 10.95 2.68 1.13
N ILE A 36 11.09 1.55 0.43
CA ILE A 36 12.19 0.59 0.64
C ILE A 36 13.54 1.19 0.22
N GLU A 37 13.59 1.92 -0.90
CA GLU A 37 14.83 2.49 -1.44
C GLU A 37 15.38 3.64 -0.58
N ASN A 38 14.51 4.41 0.08
CA ASN A 38 14.89 5.60 0.84
C ASN A 38 14.80 5.42 2.37
N ASP A 39 14.51 4.20 2.84
CA ASP A 39 14.35 3.84 4.25
C ASP A 39 13.44 4.83 5.03
N GLU A 40 12.27 5.16 4.45
CA GLU A 40 11.42 6.24 4.96
C GLU A 40 10.48 5.83 6.11
N GLU A 41 10.73 4.70 6.78
CA GLU A 41 9.90 4.18 7.90
C GLU A 41 9.69 5.22 8.99
N CYS A 42 10.78 5.87 9.40
CA CYS A 42 10.75 6.87 10.45
C CYS A 42 10.21 8.24 9.98
N LYS A 43 10.13 8.48 8.65
CA LYS A 43 9.72 9.78 8.08
C LYS A 43 8.22 9.91 7.89
N TYR A 44 7.49 8.79 7.73
CA TYR A 44 6.04 8.84 7.54
C TYR A 44 5.32 9.04 8.87
N LYS A 45 5.15 10.30 9.27
CA LYS A 45 4.30 10.67 10.41
C LYS A 45 2.82 10.63 10.00
N CYS A 46 2.02 9.84 10.72
CA CYS A 46 0.57 9.83 10.54
C CYS A 46 -0.01 11.15 11.06
N LYS A 47 -0.66 11.91 10.17
CA LYS A 47 -1.37 13.16 10.52
C LYS A 47 -2.89 12.99 10.56
N CYS A 48 -3.39 11.76 10.50
CA CYS A 48 -4.82 11.46 10.51
C CYS A 48 -5.35 11.34 11.94
N SER A 49 -6.48 11.99 12.21
CA SER A 49 -7.33 11.71 13.38
C SER A 49 -7.75 10.23 13.40
N LYS A 50 -7.95 9.65 14.58
CA LYS A 50 -8.23 8.20 14.76
C LYS A 50 -9.36 7.68 13.84
N GLU A 51 -10.41 8.46 13.61
CA GLU A 51 -11.53 8.09 12.72
C GLU A 51 -11.13 7.89 11.24
N ASN A 52 -10.05 8.51 10.78
CA ASN A 52 -9.53 8.33 9.41
C ASN A 52 -8.60 7.12 9.26
N LYS A 53 -8.20 6.47 10.37
CA LYS A 53 -7.36 5.26 10.34
C LYS A 53 -8.17 4.02 9.96
N ASP A 54 -9.41 3.95 10.42
CA ASP A 54 -10.38 2.90 10.13
C ASP A 54 -11.24 3.19 8.89
N GLY A 55 -10.94 4.28 8.19
CA GLY A 55 -11.66 4.72 7.00
C GLY A 55 -11.68 3.62 5.93
N LYS A 56 -12.73 2.81 5.94
CA LYS A 56 -13.11 1.78 4.95
C LYS A 56 -13.24 2.33 3.52
N SER A 57 -13.11 3.65 3.35
CA SER A 57 -13.03 4.32 2.06
C SER A 57 -11.61 4.20 1.49
N GLU A 58 -11.50 3.42 0.42
CA GLU A 58 -10.31 3.26 -0.44
C GLU A 58 -9.62 4.60 -0.82
N THR A 59 -10.37 5.71 -0.83
CA THR A 59 -9.88 7.06 -1.16
C THR A 59 -9.31 7.85 0.03
N ASN A 60 -9.58 7.45 1.27
CA ASN A 60 -9.04 8.14 2.46
C ASN A 60 -7.71 7.54 2.94
N LEU A 61 -7.52 6.22 2.80
CA LEU A 61 -6.25 5.54 3.09
C LEU A 61 -5.09 6.04 2.19
N THR A 62 -5.43 6.58 1.02
CA THR A 62 -4.46 7.10 0.05
C THR A 62 -3.94 8.51 0.37
N LYS A 63 -4.59 9.26 1.26
CA LYS A 63 -4.20 10.64 1.62
C LYS A 63 -3.03 10.69 2.59
N CYS A 64 -2.92 9.72 3.49
CA CYS A 64 -1.82 9.65 4.46
C CYS A 64 -0.75 8.65 4.03
N LYS A 65 0.50 9.12 3.88
CA LYS A 65 1.65 8.25 3.54
C LYS A 65 1.83 7.12 4.57
N LYS A 66 1.68 7.42 5.87
CA LYS A 66 1.82 6.41 6.94
C LYS A 66 0.71 5.38 6.89
N CYS A 67 -0.56 5.78 6.79
CA CYS A 67 -1.67 4.83 6.70
C CYS A 67 -1.58 3.96 5.43
N ARG A 68 -1.16 4.55 4.30
CA ARG A 68 -0.93 3.80 3.06
C ARG A 68 0.18 2.76 3.24
N LEU A 69 1.30 3.14 3.87
CA LEU A 69 2.40 2.23 4.18
C LEU A 69 1.96 1.11 5.13
N ASP A 70 1.29 1.45 6.22
CA ASP A 70 0.76 0.47 7.18
C ASP A 70 -0.17 -0.52 6.50
N LYS A 71 -1.00 -0.05 5.56
CA LYS A 71 -1.83 -0.93 4.74
C LYS A 71 -0.99 -1.81 3.81
N CYS A 72 0.04 -1.29 3.15
CA CYS A 72 0.96 -2.08 2.32
C CYS A 72 1.57 -3.24 3.12
N LEU A 73 2.08 -2.96 4.32
CA LEU A 73 2.67 -3.97 5.22
C LEU A 73 1.60 -4.95 5.72
N SER A 74 0.42 -4.46 6.11
CA SER A 74 -0.71 -5.27 6.59
C SER A 74 -1.22 -6.26 5.53
N VAL A 75 -1.22 -5.89 4.25
CA VAL A 75 -1.60 -6.81 3.16
C VAL A 75 -0.46 -7.75 2.74
N GLY A 76 0.73 -7.61 3.34
CA GLY A 76 1.87 -8.50 3.14
C GLY A 76 2.90 -8.04 2.11
N MET A 77 2.89 -6.77 1.68
CA MET A 77 3.94 -6.24 0.80
C MET A 77 5.27 -6.25 1.55
N ARG A 78 6.31 -6.83 0.94
CA ARG A 78 7.65 -6.96 1.53
C ARG A 78 8.73 -6.79 0.47
N LYS A 79 9.93 -6.36 0.87
CA LYS A 79 11.08 -6.29 -0.03
C LYS A 79 11.36 -7.70 -0.58
N SER A 80 11.26 -7.86 -1.90
CA SER A 80 11.62 -9.11 -2.57
C SER A 80 13.10 -9.38 -2.26
N GLY A 81 13.38 -10.41 -1.47
CA GLY A 81 14.72 -10.73 -0.95
C GLY A 81 14.78 -11.08 0.54
N SER A 82 13.73 -10.78 1.32
CA SER A 82 13.63 -11.21 2.73
C SER A 82 12.90 -12.57 2.84
N LEU A 83 13.49 -13.62 2.29
CA LEU A 83 13.25 -14.99 2.73
C LEU A 83 14.27 -15.26 3.83
N ARG A 84 13.85 -15.10 5.08
CA ARG A 84 14.47 -15.80 6.22
C ARG A 84 13.37 -16.61 6.86
#